data_AF-A0A961G212-F1
#
_entry.id   AF-A0A961G212-F1
#
_cell.length_a   1.000
_cell.length_b   1.000
_cell.length_c   1.000
_cell.angle_alpha   90.00
_cell.angle_beta   90.00
_cell.angle_gamma   90.00
#
_symmetry.space_group_name_H-M   'P 1'
#
loop_
_entity.id
_entity.type
_entity.pdbx_description
1 polymer ?
#
loop_
_entity_poly.entity_id
_entity_poly.type
_entity_poly.pdbx_seq_one_letter_code
_entity_poly.pdbx_strand_id
1 'polypeptide(L)'
;MLIEQAFFNLPEILVGAGYAKQDYEAGIVSAFSLAILQELNGRNAPNPISFLCAEKRFLGKNSKLRADIHVKLGKLYSGSRDYSEFGFRFSNWIEAKFFRLGKGNPPSTQNLGSVVADLFRLIALVPIERSRDKDGKQTEFTITGRYFLHAYRGDPMKHLNPKRKKKGAGKRLWVRKLLLPGTRVIHGFELPKESDTFFDHLGPALKTATCKLTITNFKLEPSNPIDKHYYTVVLSRVEAAEFTFNGRTFTFGTDRKVSCTPEGEFDQLREDVAKALKTKKESEKESDDAVEDDETEEAKA
;
A
#
# COMPACT_ATOMS: atom_id res chain seq x y z
N MET A 1 2.13 6.14 16.64
CA MET A 1 3.24 5.37 16.06
C MET A 1 3.78 6.14 14.87
N LEU A 2 5.06 5.97 14.50
CA LEU A 2 5.73 6.88 13.57
C LEU A 2 5.08 6.94 12.18
N ILE A 3 4.72 5.79 11.61
CA ILE A 3 4.10 5.71 10.27
C ILE A 3 2.70 6.35 10.29
N GLU A 4 1.92 6.07 11.34
CA GLU A 4 0.59 6.61 11.53
C GLU A 4 0.62 8.13 11.82
N GLN A 5 1.59 8.62 12.58
CA GLN A 5 1.79 10.05 12.80
C GLN A 5 2.17 10.77 11.51
N ALA A 6 3.10 10.20 10.73
CA ALA A 6 3.43 10.71 9.40
C ALA A 6 2.19 10.76 8.50
N PHE A 7 1.29 9.78 8.61
CA PHE A 7 0.04 9.79 7.88
C PHE A 7 -0.87 10.94 8.29
N PHE A 8 -1.01 11.22 9.59
CA PHE A 8 -1.80 12.35 10.08
C PHE A 8 -1.24 13.72 9.68
N ASN A 9 0.06 13.84 9.43
CA ASN A 9 0.68 15.07 8.92
C ASN A 9 0.58 15.21 7.40
N LEU A 10 0.26 14.13 6.68
CA LEU A 10 0.25 14.10 5.22
C LEU A 10 -0.63 15.18 4.55
N PRO A 11 -1.80 15.59 5.10
CA PRO A 11 -2.59 16.67 4.52
C PRO A 11 -1.83 17.99 4.41
N GLU A 12 -0.95 18.31 5.35
CA GLU A 12 -0.14 19.53 5.31
C GLU A 12 0.78 19.53 4.08
N ILE A 13 1.36 18.38 3.74
CA ILE A 13 2.22 18.21 2.58
C ILE A 13 1.39 18.18 1.29
N LEU A 14 0.28 17.43 1.26
CA LEU A 14 -0.56 17.28 0.08
C LEU A 14 -1.29 18.58 -0.30
N VAL A 15 -1.61 19.44 0.66
CA VAL A 15 -2.34 20.69 0.38
C VAL A 15 -1.41 21.90 0.38
N GLY A 16 -0.41 21.93 1.27
CA GLY A 16 0.46 23.09 1.45
C GLY A 16 1.66 23.17 0.51
N ALA A 17 2.20 22.04 0.03
CA ALA A 17 3.46 22.01 -0.73
C ALA A 17 3.28 21.99 -2.26
N GLY A 18 2.09 22.30 -2.79
CA GLY A 18 1.84 22.32 -4.24
C GLY A 18 1.75 20.94 -4.89
N TYR A 19 1.39 19.90 -4.13
CA TYR A 19 1.22 18.51 -4.60
C TYR A 19 0.28 18.38 -5.81
N ALA A 20 -0.65 19.30 -6.03
CA ALA A 20 -1.52 19.31 -7.20
C ALA A 20 -0.74 19.23 -8.53
N LYS A 21 0.53 19.67 -8.56
CA LYS A 21 1.43 19.54 -9.72
C LYS A 21 2.08 18.14 -9.87
N GLN A 22 1.98 17.30 -8.85
CA GLN A 22 2.56 15.95 -8.76
C GLN A 22 1.48 14.87 -8.56
N ASP A 23 0.32 15.03 -9.22
CA ASP A 23 -0.86 14.14 -9.16
C ASP A 23 -0.62 12.75 -9.84
N TYR A 24 0.37 12.01 -9.36
CA TYR A 24 0.74 10.66 -9.79
C TYR A 24 1.28 9.81 -8.63
N GLU A 25 1.47 8.50 -8.84
CA GLU A 25 1.83 7.54 -7.78
C GLU A 25 3.17 7.88 -7.10
N ALA A 26 4.21 8.23 -7.87
CA ALA A 26 5.48 8.64 -7.28
C ALA A 26 5.38 9.96 -6.48
N GLY A 27 4.40 10.82 -6.79
CA GLY A 27 4.06 11.97 -5.96
C GLY A 27 3.66 11.56 -4.54
N ILE A 28 2.67 10.66 -4.39
CA ILE A 28 2.20 10.24 -3.05
C ILE A 28 3.29 9.52 -2.26
N VAL A 29 4.15 8.74 -2.94
CA VAL A 29 5.32 8.08 -2.34
C VAL A 29 6.30 9.12 -1.81
N SER A 30 6.60 10.16 -2.59
CA SER A 30 7.50 11.26 -2.19
C SER A 30 6.93 12.05 -1.02
N ALA A 31 5.65 12.44 -1.10
CA ALA A 31 4.96 13.18 -0.05
C ALA A 31 4.94 12.41 1.27
N PHE A 32 4.64 11.11 1.23
CA PHE A 32 4.63 10.29 2.44
C PHE A 32 6.04 10.03 2.98
N SER A 33 7.04 9.89 2.12
CA SER A 33 8.45 9.79 2.53
C SER A 33 8.89 11.06 3.27
N LEU A 34 8.49 12.24 2.78
CA LEU A 34 8.75 13.51 3.46
C LEU A 34 8.06 13.59 4.82
N ALA A 35 6.80 13.15 4.93
CA ALA A 35 6.09 13.09 6.19
C ALA A 35 6.82 12.21 7.22
N ILE A 36 7.34 11.06 6.78
CA ILE A 36 8.12 10.15 7.62
C ILE A 36 9.44 10.80 8.06
N LEU A 37 10.12 11.54 7.16
CA LEU A 37 11.33 12.29 7.50
C LEU A 37 11.06 13.38 8.54
N GLN A 38 9.94 14.11 8.42
CA GLN A 38 9.55 15.13 9.40
C GLN A 38 9.30 14.51 10.78
N GLU A 39 8.62 13.37 10.84
CA GLU A 39 8.41 12.63 12.09
C GLU A 39 9.71 12.10 12.70
N LEU A 40 10.63 11.60 11.87
CA LEU A 40 11.96 11.18 12.32
C LEU A 40 12.77 12.36 12.86
N ASN A 41 12.74 13.50 12.17
CA ASN A 41 13.36 14.75 12.63
C ASN A 41 12.78 15.22 13.97
N GLY A 42 11.45 15.26 14.10
CA GLY A 42 10.77 15.66 15.35
C GLY A 42 11.09 14.75 16.53
N ARG A 43 11.56 13.52 16.27
CA ARG A 43 12.03 12.55 17.27
C ARG A 43 13.54 12.60 17.51
N ASN A 44 14.25 13.57 16.94
CA ASN A 44 15.71 13.70 16.99
C ASN A 44 16.44 12.45 16.47
N ALA A 45 15.90 11.79 15.45
CA ALA A 45 16.55 10.63 14.84
C ALA A 45 17.90 11.05 14.21
N PRO A 46 19.03 10.39 14.54
CA PRO A 46 20.31 10.72 13.94
C PRO A 46 20.32 10.29 12.47
N ASN A 47 20.51 11.23 11.54
CA ASN A 47 20.46 10.99 10.10
C ASN A 47 19.14 10.32 9.63
N PRO A 48 18.00 11.04 9.64
CA PRO A 48 16.66 10.51 9.32
C PRO A 48 16.56 9.79 7.98
N ILE A 49 17.25 10.25 6.96
CA ILE A 49 17.20 9.63 5.62
C ILE A 49 17.76 8.20 5.64
N SER A 50 18.67 7.87 6.56
CA SER A 50 19.22 6.52 6.70
C SER A 50 18.21 5.46 7.18
N PHE A 51 17.05 5.90 7.67
CA PHE A 51 15.94 5.02 8.06
C PHE A 51 15.01 4.69 6.89
N LEU A 52 15.09 5.44 5.79
CA LEU A 52 14.24 5.29 4.62
C LEU A 52 15.00 4.62 3.47
N CYS A 53 14.32 3.71 2.77
CA CYS A 53 14.77 3.14 1.52
C CYS A 53 13.58 3.10 0.57
N ALA A 54 13.59 3.97 -0.45
CA ALA A 54 12.65 3.86 -1.56
C ALA A 54 12.97 2.63 -2.43
N GLU A 55 11.98 2.11 -3.14
CA GLU A 55 12.16 1.07 -4.17
C GLU A 55 12.90 -0.18 -3.66
N LYS A 56 12.57 -0.57 -2.42
CA LYS A 56 13.21 -1.70 -1.73
C LYS A 56 12.75 -3.01 -2.37
N ARG A 57 13.69 -3.74 -2.97
CA ARG A 57 13.41 -5.07 -3.54
C ARG A 57 12.85 -6.02 -2.48
N PHE A 58 11.77 -6.72 -2.83
CA PHE A 58 11.20 -7.77 -1.98
C PHE A 58 12.10 -9.00 -1.92
N LEU A 59 12.67 -9.37 -3.07
CA LEU A 59 13.49 -10.56 -3.27
C LEU A 59 14.92 -10.16 -3.66
N GLY A 60 15.79 -11.15 -3.90
CA GLY A 60 17.20 -10.97 -4.22
C GLY A 60 17.50 -9.99 -5.38
N LYS A 61 18.79 -9.80 -5.67
CA LYS A 61 19.30 -8.71 -6.55
C LYS A 61 18.59 -8.59 -7.92
N ASN A 62 18.13 -9.70 -8.48
CA ASN A 62 17.52 -9.77 -9.81
C ASN A 62 15.99 -9.51 -9.84
N SER A 63 15.35 -9.36 -8.67
CA SER A 63 13.92 -9.10 -8.63
C SER A 63 13.58 -7.69 -9.09
N LYS A 64 12.62 -7.59 -10.01
CA LYS A 64 12.00 -6.34 -10.45
C LYS A 64 10.90 -5.86 -9.50
N LEU A 65 10.42 -6.72 -8.60
CA LEU A 65 9.37 -6.35 -7.64
C LEU A 65 9.99 -5.65 -6.44
N ARG A 66 9.47 -4.45 -6.16
CA ARG A 66 9.96 -3.53 -5.14
C ARG A 66 8.77 -2.98 -4.38
N ALA A 67 8.95 -2.80 -3.08
CA ALA A 67 8.08 -1.98 -2.27
C ALA A 67 8.44 -0.52 -2.49
N ASP A 68 7.43 0.35 -2.50
CA ASP A 68 7.62 1.77 -2.74
C ASP A 68 8.47 2.41 -1.63
N ILE A 69 8.19 2.07 -0.36
CA ILE A 69 8.94 2.58 0.79
C ILE A 69 9.22 1.45 1.79
N HIS A 70 10.46 1.38 2.26
CA HIS A 70 10.86 0.58 3.41
C HIS A 70 11.44 1.48 4.50
N VAL A 71 10.94 1.34 5.73
CA VAL A 71 11.36 2.13 6.89
C VAL A 71 11.96 1.23 7.96
N LYS A 72 13.26 1.39 8.24
CA LYS A 72 13.99 0.57 9.21
C LYS A 72 14.29 1.34 10.49
N LEU A 73 13.41 1.22 11.47
CA LEU A 73 13.45 1.93 12.76
C LEU A 73 14.37 1.30 13.81
N GLY A 74 15.07 0.21 13.50
CA GLY A 74 15.92 -0.52 14.46
C GLY A 74 16.99 0.35 15.14
N LYS A 75 17.49 1.38 14.45
CA LYS A 75 18.51 2.31 14.97
C LYS A 75 17.95 3.43 15.87
N LEU A 76 16.62 3.56 16.00
CA LEU A 76 16.01 4.53 16.92
C LEU A 76 16.09 4.07 18.38
N TYR A 77 16.30 2.77 18.61
CA TYR A 77 16.29 2.15 19.95
C TYR A 77 15.05 2.48 20.80
N SER A 78 13.95 2.88 20.16
CA SER A 78 12.73 3.37 20.81
C SER A 78 11.65 2.30 20.98
N GLY A 79 12.01 1.02 20.89
CA GLY A 79 11.05 -0.09 20.92
C GLY A 79 11.00 -0.79 22.27
N SER A 80 9.80 -1.20 22.67
CA SER A 80 9.55 -2.05 23.83
C SER A 80 8.52 -3.12 23.49
N ARG A 81 8.39 -4.13 24.36
CA ARG A 81 7.33 -5.14 24.25
C ARG A 81 5.96 -4.46 24.28
N ASP A 82 5.73 -3.56 25.23
CA ASP A 82 4.45 -2.87 25.35
C ASP A 82 4.16 -2.02 24.11
N TYR A 83 5.18 -1.33 23.57
CA TYR A 83 4.98 -0.51 22.37
C TYR A 83 4.60 -1.36 21.14
N SER A 84 5.09 -2.60 21.08
CA SER A 84 4.74 -3.52 20.00
C SER A 84 3.27 -3.98 20.04
N GLU A 85 2.62 -3.95 21.21
CA GLU A 85 1.18 -4.26 21.37
C GLU A 85 0.30 -3.15 20.77
N PHE A 86 0.80 -1.92 20.67
CA PHE A 86 0.11 -0.84 19.94
C PHE A 86 0.28 -0.95 18.41
N GLY A 87 1.11 -1.89 17.95
CA GLY A 87 1.40 -2.12 16.54
C GLY A 87 2.74 -1.55 16.05
N PHE A 88 3.61 -1.08 16.96
CA PHE A 88 4.95 -0.64 16.58
C PHE A 88 5.78 -1.79 16.00
N ARG A 89 6.48 -1.53 14.89
CA ARG A 89 7.34 -2.50 14.20
C ARG A 89 8.65 -1.83 13.77
N PHE A 90 9.74 -2.58 13.77
CA PHE A 90 11.07 -2.06 13.46
C PHE A 90 11.37 -2.07 11.95
N SER A 91 10.71 -2.92 11.18
CA SER A 91 10.88 -3.02 9.72
C SER A 91 9.54 -2.83 9.04
N ASN A 92 9.25 -1.65 8.50
CA ASN A 92 7.95 -1.31 7.94
C ASN A 92 8.02 -1.26 6.42
N TRP A 93 7.18 -2.06 5.76
CA TRP A 93 7.08 -2.14 4.30
C TRP A 93 5.79 -1.47 3.85
N ILE A 94 5.88 -0.61 2.84
CA ILE A 94 4.79 0.27 2.44
C ILE A 94 4.64 0.19 0.91
N GLU A 95 3.43 -0.09 0.45
CA GLU A 95 3.00 0.15 -0.93
C GLU A 95 2.07 1.36 -0.94
N ALA A 96 2.17 2.19 -1.97
CA ALA A 96 1.35 3.37 -2.16
C ALA A 96 0.59 3.31 -3.49
N LYS A 97 -0.64 3.81 -3.48
CA LYS A 97 -1.44 4.00 -4.70
C LYS A 97 -2.09 5.36 -4.74
N PHE A 98 -2.12 5.94 -5.93
CA PHE A 98 -2.83 7.19 -6.19
C PHE A 98 -3.85 7.00 -7.30
N PHE A 99 -5.08 7.44 -7.06
CA PHE A 99 -6.18 7.36 -8.01
C PHE A 99 -6.69 8.76 -8.35
N ARG A 100 -6.60 9.11 -9.64
CA ARG A 100 -7.13 10.34 -10.21
C ARG A 100 -8.25 10.07 -11.18
N LEU A 101 -9.24 10.97 -11.22
CA LEU A 101 -10.26 10.95 -12.26
C LEU A 101 -9.66 11.63 -13.49
N GLY A 102 -9.47 10.87 -14.57
CA GLY A 102 -9.16 11.43 -15.89
C GLY A 102 -10.42 11.88 -16.64
N LYS A 103 -10.25 12.27 -17.90
CA LYS A 103 -11.37 12.45 -18.83
C LYS A 103 -12.04 11.08 -19.09
N GLY A 104 -13.25 10.88 -18.58
CA GLY A 104 -14.04 9.65 -18.80
C GLY A 104 -14.29 8.80 -17.54
N ASN A 105 -14.77 7.57 -17.76
CA ASN A 105 -15.07 6.64 -16.66
C ASN A 105 -13.78 6.00 -16.12
N PRO A 106 -13.53 6.04 -14.80
CA PRO A 106 -12.33 5.45 -14.22
C PRO A 106 -12.31 3.93 -14.46
N PRO A 107 -11.12 3.35 -14.72
CA PRO A 107 -10.95 1.91 -14.96
C PRO A 107 -11.04 1.11 -13.65
N SER A 108 -12.18 1.21 -12.96
CA SER A 108 -12.39 0.70 -11.60
C SER A 108 -12.04 -0.79 -11.41
N THR A 109 -12.30 -1.65 -12.40
CA THR A 109 -11.91 -3.07 -12.32
C THR A 109 -10.39 -3.26 -12.30
N GLN A 110 -9.65 -2.52 -13.14
CA GLN A 110 -8.18 -2.57 -13.17
C GLN A 110 -7.59 -1.96 -11.89
N ASN A 111 -8.16 -0.85 -11.41
CA ASN A 111 -7.79 -0.24 -10.13
C ASN A 111 -7.94 -1.21 -8.95
N LEU A 112 -9.03 -1.99 -8.92
CA LEU A 112 -9.23 -3.01 -7.89
C LEU A 112 -8.21 -4.16 -8.03
N GLY A 113 -7.87 -4.54 -9.25
CA GLY A 113 -6.82 -5.50 -9.54
C GLY A 113 -5.44 -5.04 -9.04
N SER A 114 -5.11 -3.75 -9.23
CA SER A 114 -3.85 -3.18 -8.75
C SER A 114 -3.80 -3.07 -7.22
N VAL A 115 -4.91 -2.69 -6.57
CA VAL A 115 -5.05 -2.73 -5.10
C VAL A 115 -4.75 -4.13 -4.55
N VAL A 116 -5.36 -5.17 -5.12
CA VAL A 116 -5.12 -6.55 -4.66
C VAL A 116 -3.69 -6.99 -4.93
N ALA A 117 -3.09 -6.57 -6.05
CA ALA A 117 -1.69 -6.87 -6.35
C ALA A 117 -0.74 -6.30 -5.27
N ASP A 118 -0.94 -5.04 -4.87
CA ASP A 118 -0.12 -4.40 -3.84
C ASP A 118 -0.31 -5.06 -2.46
N LEU A 119 -1.56 -5.38 -2.10
CA LEU A 119 -1.84 -6.14 -0.87
C LEU A 119 -1.18 -7.52 -0.89
N PHE A 120 -1.20 -8.23 -2.02
CA PHE A 120 -0.52 -9.51 -2.16
C PHE A 120 0.99 -9.37 -2.07
N ARG A 121 1.60 -8.29 -2.59
CA ARG A 121 3.03 -8.01 -2.40
C ARG A 121 3.37 -7.84 -0.91
N LEU A 122 2.61 -7.00 -0.20
CA LEU A 122 2.82 -6.76 1.23
C LEU A 122 2.67 -8.04 2.07
N ILE A 123 1.70 -8.88 1.75
CA ILE A 123 1.40 -10.09 2.51
C ILE A 123 2.40 -11.19 2.17
N ALA A 124 2.58 -11.49 0.90
CA ALA A 124 3.23 -12.71 0.44
C ALA A 124 4.70 -12.54 0.04
N LEU A 125 5.20 -11.31 -0.23
CA LEU A 125 6.59 -11.12 -0.66
C LEU A 125 7.51 -10.54 0.41
N VAL A 126 6.96 -9.85 1.40
CA VAL A 126 7.73 -9.21 2.48
C VAL A 126 8.48 -10.29 3.29
N PRO A 127 9.81 -10.17 3.47
CA PRO A 127 10.59 -11.14 4.21
C PRO A 127 10.17 -11.23 5.68
N ILE A 128 10.32 -12.43 6.26
CA ILE A 128 10.12 -12.64 7.69
C ILE A 128 11.36 -12.13 8.43
N GLU A 129 11.23 -11.00 9.11
CA GLU A 129 12.22 -10.53 10.08
C GLU A 129 11.70 -10.83 11.49
N ARG A 130 12.48 -11.58 12.27
CA ARG A 130 12.13 -12.01 13.64
C ARG A 130 12.83 -11.16 14.69
N SER A 131 12.15 -10.91 15.80
CA SER A 131 12.82 -10.32 16.98
C SER A 131 13.85 -11.29 17.55
N ARG A 132 14.81 -10.73 18.27
CA ARG A 132 15.82 -11.50 19.00
C ARG A 132 15.59 -11.39 20.50
N ASP A 133 15.87 -12.47 21.22
CA ASP A 133 15.90 -12.46 22.69
C ASP A 133 17.19 -11.84 23.22
N LYS A 134 17.37 -11.88 24.55
CA LYS A 134 18.54 -11.32 25.24
C LYS A 134 19.85 -12.02 24.85
N ASP A 135 19.77 -13.28 24.42
CA ASP A 135 20.91 -14.08 23.98
C ASP A 135 21.15 -13.96 22.47
N GLY A 136 20.39 -13.10 21.78
CA GLY A 136 20.48 -12.87 20.35
C GLY A 136 19.82 -13.94 19.49
N LYS A 137 19.12 -14.93 20.08
CA LYS A 137 18.42 -15.98 19.34
C LYS A 137 17.11 -15.45 18.75
N GLN A 138 16.74 -15.96 17.58
CA GLN A 138 15.49 -15.57 16.95
C GLN A 138 14.29 -16.10 17.74
N THR A 139 13.30 -15.24 17.91
CA THR A 139 12.03 -15.55 18.56
C THR A 139 10.94 -15.87 17.52
N GLU A 140 9.80 -16.37 17.98
CA GLU A 140 8.66 -16.66 17.10
C GLU A 140 7.97 -15.40 16.54
N PHE A 141 8.24 -14.22 17.11
CA PHE A 141 7.57 -12.98 16.78
C PHE A 141 8.25 -12.21 15.64
N THR A 142 7.45 -11.70 14.70
CA THR A 142 7.95 -10.80 13.65
C THR A 142 8.07 -9.35 14.14
N ILE A 143 9.09 -8.66 13.65
CA ILE A 143 9.29 -7.21 13.81
C ILE A 143 8.83 -6.42 12.59
N THR A 144 8.13 -7.07 11.66
CA THR A 144 7.75 -6.51 10.37
C THR A 144 6.36 -5.89 10.40
N GLY A 145 6.25 -4.64 9.95
CA GLY A 145 5.00 -3.92 9.68
C GLY A 145 4.71 -3.87 8.20
N ARG A 146 3.43 -3.86 7.83
CA ARG A 146 2.94 -3.85 6.45
C ARG A 146 1.86 -2.80 6.32
N TYR A 147 2.05 -1.85 5.42
CA TYR A 147 1.14 -0.73 5.24
C TYR A 147 0.80 -0.56 3.77
N PHE A 148 -0.47 -0.31 3.50
CA PHE A 148 -0.94 0.08 2.19
C PHE A 148 -1.50 1.50 2.29
N LEU A 149 -0.79 2.46 1.70
CA LEU A 149 -1.23 3.84 1.59
C LEU A 149 -2.00 4.00 0.29
N HIS A 150 -3.21 4.54 0.32
CA HIS A 150 -3.93 4.83 -0.91
C HIS A 150 -4.68 6.15 -0.85
N ALA A 151 -4.42 6.98 -1.84
CA ALA A 151 -4.92 8.33 -2.00
C ALA A 151 -5.84 8.44 -3.21
N TYR A 152 -6.89 9.23 -3.07
CA TYR A 152 -7.90 9.45 -4.09
C TYR A 152 -8.10 10.95 -4.26
N ARG A 153 -8.13 11.42 -5.50
CA ARG A 153 -8.68 12.74 -5.81
C ARG A 153 -10.21 12.64 -5.80
N GLY A 154 -10.82 13.15 -4.73
CA GLY A 154 -12.25 13.04 -4.45
C GLY A 154 -12.68 11.73 -3.79
N ASP A 155 -13.97 11.40 -3.91
CA ASP A 155 -14.59 10.21 -3.31
C ASP A 155 -13.96 8.89 -3.79
N PRO A 156 -13.38 8.06 -2.90
CA PRO A 156 -12.79 6.76 -3.23
C PRO A 156 -13.73 5.81 -3.98
N MET A 157 -15.04 5.87 -3.73
CA MET A 157 -16.02 4.96 -4.35
C MET A 157 -16.20 5.23 -5.85
N LYS A 158 -15.84 6.42 -6.33
CA LYS A 158 -15.79 6.73 -7.76
C LYS A 158 -14.64 6.00 -8.45
N HIS A 159 -13.54 5.75 -7.73
CA HIS A 159 -12.35 5.08 -8.25
C HIS A 159 -12.42 3.55 -8.10
N LEU A 160 -12.98 3.07 -6.99
CA LEU A 160 -13.10 1.65 -6.63
C LEU A 160 -14.56 1.20 -6.63
N ASN A 161 -15.09 0.86 -7.81
CA ASN A 161 -16.49 0.48 -7.92
C ASN A 161 -16.76 -0.93 -7.32
N PRO A 162 -17.59 -1.06 -6.27
CA PRO A 162 -17.88 -2.35 -5.67
C PRO A 162 -18.76 -3.25 -6.57
N LYS A 163 -19.47 -2.70 -7.56
CA LYS A 163 -20.31 -3.50 -8.46
C LYS A 163 -19.43 -4.20 -9.49
N ARG A 164 -19.64 -5.50 -9.68
CA ARG A 164 -19.02 -6.23 -10.79
C ARG A 164 -19.75 -5.89 -12.08
N LYS A 165 -19.01 -5.78 -13.20
CA LYS A 165 -19.60 -5.52 -14.52
C LYS A 165 -20.44 -6.70 -15.03
N LYS A 166 -20.06 -7.92 -14.66
CA LYS A 166 -20.79 -9.15 -15.06
C LYS A 166 -22.15 -9.22 -14.36
N LYS A 167 -23.23 -9.33 -15.13
CA LYS A 167 -24.61 -9.48 -14.63
C LYS A 167 -24.69 -10.70 -13.71
N GLY A 168 -25.30 -10.54 -12.53
CA GLY A 168 -25.43 -11.61 -11.52
C GLY A 168 -24.18 -11.90 -10.68
N ALA A 169 -23.02 -11.27 -10.93
CA ALA A 169 -21.79 -11.56 -10.18
C ALA A 169 -21.71 -10.89 -8.79
N GLY A 170 -22.74 -10.14 -8.39
CA GLY A 170 -22.85 -9.50 -7.09
C GLY A 170 -21.93 -8.29 -6.89
N LYS A 171 -21.73 -7.91 -5.61
CA LYS A 171 -20.88 -6.78 -5.19
C LYS A 171 -19.64 -7.29 -4.46
N ARG A 172 -18.53 -6.57 -4.60
CA ARG A 172 -17.28 -6.76 -3.86
C ARG A 172 -17.42 -6.17 -2.46
N LEU A 173 -17.81 -6.99 -1.49
CA LEU A 173 -18.04 -6.51 -0.11
C LEU A 173 -16.75 -6.01 0.56
N TRP A 174 -15.59 -6.49 0.12
CA TRP A 174 -14.29 -6.11 0.66
C TRP A 174 -13.89 -4.66 0.36
N VAL A 175 -14.38 -4.05 -0.73
CA VAL A 175 -14.02 -2.68 -1.13
C VAL A 175 -14.41 -1.68 -0.05
N ARG A 176 -15.63 -1.79 0.48
CA ARG A 176 -16.09 -0.92 1.57
C ARG A 176 -15.25 -1.12 2.84
N LYS A 177 -14.85 -2.37 3.13
CA LYS A 177 -14.02 -2.68 4.30
C LYS A 177 -12.61 -2.10 4.20
N LEU A 178 -12.07 -1.92 3.00
CA LEU A 178 -10.78 -1.26 2.77
C LEU A 178 -10.84 0.25 3.02
N LEU A 179 -12.03 0.87 2.85
CA LEU A 179 -12.19 2.33 2.93
C LEU A 179 -12.73 2.82 4.28
N LEU A 180 -13.38 1.97 5.06
CA LEU A 180 -13.95 2.36 6.35
C LEU A 180 -12.87 2.44 7.44
N PRO A 181 -12.86 3.48 8.30
CA PRO A 181 -11.91 3.60 9.39
C PRO A 181 -12.09 2.48 10.43
N GLY A 182 -11.03 2.23 11.19
CA GLY A 182 -10.95 1.22 12.24
C GLY A 182 -10.58 -0.17 11.76
N THR A 183 -10.65 -1.16 12.65
CA THR A 183 -10.27 -2.54 12.36
C THR A 183 -11.37 -3.28 11.59
N ARG A 184 -10.99 -3.93 10.49
CA ARG A 184 -11.88 -4.65 9.57
C ARG A 184 -11.28 -5.99 9.17
N VAL A 185 -12.14 -6.99 9.01
CA VAL A 185 -11.77 -8.32 8.50
C VAL A 185 -12.31 -8.51 7.09
N ILE A 186 -11.43 -8.73 6.12
CA ILE A 186 -11.77 -9.13 4.75
C ILE A 186 -11.57 -10.64 4.64
N HIS A 187 -12.64 -11.38 4.33
CA HIS A 187 -12.62 -12.85 4.29
C HIS A 187 -12.13 -13.42 2.95
N GLY A 188 -11.89 -12.56 1.96
CA GLY A 188 -11.60 -12.99 0.60
C GLY A 188 -11.82 -11.86 -0.40
N PHE A 189 -11.10 -11.92 -1.52
CA PHE A 189 -11.30 -11.02 -2.66
C PHE A 189 -12.25 -11.59 -3.72
N GLU A 190 -12.68 -12.86 -3.56
CA GLU A 190 -13.56 -13.58 -4.50
C GLU A 190 -13.01 -13.60 -5.95
N LEU A 191 -11.70 -13.82 -6.11
CA LEU A 191 -10.98 -13.75 -7.39
C LEU A 191 -11.61 -14.57 -8.54
N PRO A 192 -12.17 -15.78 -8.32
CA PRO A 192 -12.81 -16.54 -9.40
C PRO A 192 -14.01 -15.83 -10.07
N LYS A 193 -14.61 -14.84 -9.40
CA LYS A 193 -15.74 -14.05 -9.92
C LYS A 193 -15.32 -12.80 -10.71
N GLU A 194 -14.02 -12.48 -10.76
CA GLU A 194 -13.50 -11.31 -11.44
C GLU A 194 -13.30 -11.55 -12.95
N SER A 195 -13.39 -10.48 -13.74
CA SER A 195 -13.11 -10.52 -15.19
C SER A 195 -11.61 -10.43 -15.47
N ASP A 196 -11.19 -10.79 -16.68
CA ASP A 196 -9.77 -10.80 -17.07
C ASP A 196 -9.07 -9.45 -16.87
N THR A 197 -9.77 -8.34 -17.07
CA THR A 197 -9.26 -6.98 -16.81
C THR A 197 -8.83 -6.72 -15.36
N PHE A 198 -9.37 -7.48 -14.40
CA PHE A 198 -8.91 -7.42 -13.01
C PHE A 198 -7.49 -7.98 -12.88
N PHE A 199 -7.18 -9.01 -13.67
CA PHE A 199 -5.89 -9.69 -13.69
C PHE A 199 -4.84 -9.00 -14.57
N ASP A 200 -5.17 -7.85 -15.17
CA ASP A 200 -4.23 -7.04 -15.95
C ASP A 200 -3.05 -6.57 -15.12
N HIS A 201 -3.26 -6.27 -13.83
CA HIS A 201 -2.20 -5.87 -12.88
C HIS A 201 -1.83 -6.97 -11.89
N LEU A 202 -2.78 -7.82 -11.50
CA LEU A 202 -2.52 -8.90 -10.55
C LEU A 202 -1.74 -10.06 -11.21
N GLY A 203 -2.11 -10.45 -12.42
CA GLY A 203 -1.58 -11.64 -13.09
C GLY A 203 -2.58 -12.82 -13.03
N PRO A 204 -2.88 -13.48 -14.16
CA PRO A 204 -3.94 -14.49 -14.25
C PRO A 204 -3.64 -15.75 -13.43
N ALA A 205 -2.37 -16.08 -13.20
CA ALA A 205 -1.96 -17.22 -12.38
C ALA A 205 -2.48 -17.14 -10.94
N LEU A 206 -2.70 -15.93 -10.40
CA LEU A 206 -3.20 -15.71 -9.04
C LEU A 206 -4.72 -15.86 -8.90
N LYS A 207 -5.45 -16.26 -9.95
CA LYS A 207 -6.91 -16.45 -9.90
C LYS A 207 -7.34 -17.49 -8.86
N THR A 208 -6.48 -18.46 -8.54
CA THR A 208 -6.70 -19.50 -7.53
C THR A 208 -6.22 -19.10 -6.14
N ALA A 209 -5.54 -17.96 -6.00
CA ALA A 209 -5.06 -17.50 -4.69
C ALA A 209 -6.24 -17.14 -3.79
N THR A 210 -6.11 -17.46 -2.50
CA THR A 210 -7.05 -17.02 -1.47
C THR A 210 -6.32 -16.13 -0.48
N CYS A 211 -7.04 -15.14 0.05
CA CYS A 211 -6.47 -14.25 1.05
C CYS A 211 -7.56 -13.76 2.00
N LYS A 212 -7.37 -14.04 3.29
CA LYS A 212 -8.10 -13.42 4.38
C LYS A 212 -7.15 -12.46 5.08
N LEU A 213 -7.61 -11.25 5.39
CA LEU A 213 -6.79 -10.27 6.09
C LEU A 213 -7.58 -9.48 7.14
N THR A 214 -6.88 -9.09 8.19
CA THR A 214 -7.34 -8.11 9.18
C THR A 214 -6.52 -6.84 8.97
N ILE A 215 -7.19 -5.72 8.78
CA ILE A 215 -6.57 -4.41 8.57
C ILE A 215 -7.13 -3.40 9.57
N THR A 216 -6.29 -2.45 9.96
CA THR A 216 -6.70 -1.23 10.67
C THR A 216 -6.53 -0.06 9.72
N ASN A 217 -7.63 0.62 9.41
CA ASN A 217 -7.62 1.76 8.50
C ASN A 217 -7.64 3.07 9.28
N PHE A 218 -6.68 3.95 8.95
CA PHE A 218 -6.69 5.35 9.30
C PHE A 218 -7.15 6.13 8.06
N LYS A 219 -8.09 7.06 8.21
CA LYS A 219 -8.70 7.79 7.09
C LYS A 219 -8.62 9.28 7.33
N LEU A 220 -8.22 10.01 6.28
CA LEU A 220 -8.21 11.46 6.22
C LEU A 220 -9.07 11.93 5.06
N GLU A 221 -10.01 12.81 5.37
CA GLU A 221 -10.85 13.50 4.39
C GLU A 221 -11.21 14.89 4.95
N PRO A 222 -11.45 15.89 4.10
CA PRO A 222 -11.87 17.20 4.56
C PRO A 222 -13.19 17.13 5.31
N SER A 223 -13.33 17.91 6.38
CA SER A 223 -14.58 18.02 7.13
C SER A 223 -15.71 18.59 6.28
N ASN A 224 -15.37 19.56 5.42
CA ASN A 224 -16.27 20.17 4.45
C ASN A 224 -15.64 20.05 3.05
N PRO A 225 -15.98 19.02 2.27
CA PRO A 225 -15.48 18.88 0.90
C PRO A 225 -16.11 19.98 0.03
N ILE A 226 -15.40 21.10 -0.09
CA ILE A 226 -15.73 22.19 -1.01
C ILE A 226 -14.93 21.93 -2.29
N ASP A 227 -15.61 21.87 -3.43
CA ASP A 227 -15.06 21.66 -4.77
C ASP A 227 -14.61 20.21 -5.15
N LYS A 228 -14.34 19.97 -6.45
CA LYS A 228 -13.87 18.68 -7.02
C LYS A 228 -12.39 18.36 -6.72
N HIS A 229 -11.70 19.22 -5.96
CA HIS A 229 -10.25 19.24 -5.81
C HIS A 229 -9.77 18.88 -4.38
N TYR A 230 -10.48 17.98 -3.70
CA TYR A 230 -10.02 17.44 -2.42
C TYR A 230 -9.36 16.06 -2.57
N TYR A 231 -8.59 15.68 -1.56
CA TYR A 231 -8.03 14.34 -1.43
C TYR A 231 -8.70 13.57 -0.29
N THR A 232 -8.99 12.31 -0.54
CA THR A 232 -9.26 11.33 0.52
C THR A 232 -8.07 10.38 0.58
N VAL A 233 -7.48 10.21 1.76
CA VAL A 233 -6.31 9.34 1.95
C VAL A 233 -6.62 8.32 3.03
N VAL A 234 -6.18 7.09 2.80
CA VAL A 234 -6.31 6.01 3.77
C VAL A 234 -4.98 5.30 3.91
N LEU A 235 -4.58 5.06 5.15
CA LEU A 235 -3.48 4.17 5.50
C LEU A 235 -4.06 2.89 6.11
N SER A 236 -3.92 1.78 5.41
CA SER A 236 -4.29 0.46 5.90
C SER A 236 -3.08 -0.24 6.48
N ARG A 237 -3.06 -0.47 7.79
CA ARG A 237 -2.09 -1.36 8.43
C ARG A 237 -2.58 -2.80 8.38
N VAL A 238 -1.80 -3.72 7.84
CA VAL A 238 -2.14 -5.15 7.80
C VAL A 238 -1.73 -5.81 9.12
N GLU A 239 -2.71 -6.13 9.95
CA GLU A 239 -2.53 -6.70 11.29
C GLU A 239 -2.30 -8.21 11.25
N ALA A 240 -3.06 -8.89 10.39
CA ALA A 240 -2.99 -10.33 10.20
C ALA A 240 -3.38 -10.69 8.77
N ALA A 241 -2.82 -11.78 8.25
CA ALA A 241 -3.25 -12.36 6.99
C ALA A 241 -3.08 -13.88 6.97
N GLU A 242 -3.91 -14.52 6.17
CA GLU A 242 -3.80 -15.90 5.73
C GLU A 242 -3.87 -15.87 4.21
N PHE A 243 -2.80 -16.30 3.55
CA PHE A 243 -2.64 -16.27 2.11
C PHE A 243 -2.28 -17.65 1.59
N THR A 244 -3.07 -18.18 0.66
CA THR A 244 -2.83 -19.48 0.05
C THR A 244 -2.61 -19.35 -1.44
N PHE A 245 -1.54 -19.98 -1.95
CA PHE A 245 -1.24 -20.09 -3.36
C PHE A 245 -0.42 -21.36 -3.65
N ASN A 246 -0.72 -22.06 -4.75
CA ASN A 246 -0.03 -23.30 -5.15
C ASN A 246 0.12 -24.35 -4.02
N GLY A 247 -0.94 -24.55 -3.22
CA GLY A 247 -0.93 -25.53 -2.13
C GLY A 247 -0.13 -25.11 -0.89
N ARG A 248 0.43 -23.90 -0.86
CA ARG A 248 1.14 -23.33 0.28
C ARG A 248 0.28 -22.27 0.95
N THR A 249 0.25 -22.26 2.27
CA THR A 249 -0.47 -21.25 3.07
C THR A 249 0.50 -20.54 3.99
N PHE A 250 0.62 -19.23 3.85
CA PHE A 250 1.36 -18.37 4.77
C PHE A 250 0.41 -17.61 5.67
N THR A 251 0.71 -17.59 6.97
CA THR A 251 -0.06 -16.82 7.95
C THR A 251 0.84 -15.93 8.78
N PHE A 252 0.32 -14.76 9.13
CA PHE A 252 0.80 -14.00 10.26
C PHE A 252 -0.38 -13.46 11.07
N GLY A 253 -0.28 -13.54 12.39
CA GLY A 253 -1.34 -13.16 13.32
C GLY A 253 -1.15 -11.76 13.91
N THR A 254 -2.20 -11.27 14.56
CA THR A 254 -2.15 -10.05 15.38
C THR A 254 -1.20 -10.20 16.57
N ASP A 255 -0.96 -11.44 17.00
CA ASP A 255 0.03 -11.84 17.99
C ASP A 255 1.48 -11.79 17.48
N ARG A 256 1.68 -11.41 16.20
CA ARG A 256 2.97 -11.33 15.49
C ARG A 256 3.63 -12.67 15.22
N LYS A 257 2.95 -13.78 15.46
CA LYS A 257 3.48 -15.09 15.07
C LYS A 257 3.30 -15.26 13.57
N VAL A 258 4.24 -15.97 12.97
CA VAL A 258 4.23 -16.28 11.53
C VAL A 258 4.39 -17.79 11.35
N SER A 259 3.66 -18.35 10.40
CA SER A 259 3.79 -19.76 10.03
C SER A 259 3.56 -19.95 8.54
N CYS A 260 4.12 -21.03 7.99
CA CYS A 260 3.87 -21.45 6.62
C CYS A 260 3.58 -22.94 6.62
N THR A 261 2.63 -23.36 5.80
CA THR A 261 2.27 -24.76 5.59
C THR A 261 2.42 -25.10 4.10
N PRO A 262 3.22 -26.11 3.73
CA PRO A 262 4.11 -26.89 4.58
C PRO A 262 5.20 -26.03 5.27
N GLU A 263 5.77 -26.53 6.35
CA GLU A 263 6.82 -25.83 7.09
C GLU A 263 8.05 -25.61 6.21
N GLY A 264 8.71 -24.45 6.34
CA GLY A 264 9.90 -24.10 5.54
C GLY A 264 9.61 -23.64 4.11
N GLU A 265 8.38 -23.78 3.60
CA GLU A 265 8.02 -23.46 2.21
C GLU A 265 7.73 -21.97 1.93
N PHE A 266 7.99 -21.08 2.90
CA PHE A 266 7.68 -19.66 2.74
C PHE A 266 8.45 -19.03 1.59
N ASP A 267 9.75 -19.31 1.44
CA ASP A 267 10.54 -18.72 0.36
C ASP A 267 10.08 -19.21 -1.02
N GLN A 268 9.68 -20.47 -1.15
CA GLN A 268 9.11 -20.98 -2.39
C GLN A 268 7.76 -20.33 -2.71
N LEU A 269 6.90 -20.14 -1.70
CA LEU A 269 5.66 -19.36 -1.87
C LEU A 269 5.96 -17.95 -2.40
N ARG A 270 6.94 -17.25 -1.82
CA ARG A 270 7.32 -15.90 -2.26
C ARG A 270 7.78 -15.89 -3.71
N GLU A 271 8.59 -16.86 -4.11
CA GLU A 271 9.06 -16.97 -5.49
C GLU A 271 7.91 -17.25 -6.47
N ASP A 272 7.01 -18.17 -6.12
CA ASP A 272 5.86 -18.51 -6.96
C ASP A 272 4.94 -17.31 -7.13
N VAL A 273 4.65 -16.58 -6.03
CA VAL A 273 3.84 -15.36 -6.08
C VAL A 273 4.55 -14.27 -6.89
N ALA A 274 5.87 -14.11 -6.73
CA ALA A 274 6.63 -13.11 -7.47
C ALA A 274 6.66 -13.40 -8.98
N LYS A 275 6.73 -14.66 -9.40
CA LYS A 275 6.61 -15.07 -10.81
C LYS A 275 5.20 -14.84 -11.36
N ALA A 276 4.18 -15.02 -10.51
CA ALA A 276 2.79 -14.88 -10.90
C ALA A 276 2.32 -13.41 -10.95
N LEU A 277 2.88 -12.55 -10.10
CA LEU A 277 2.63 -11.11 -10.10
C LEU A 277 3.23 -10.43 -11.31
N LYS A 278 2.48 -9.52 -11.93
CA LYS A 278 3.05 -8.64 -12.95
C LYS A 278 3.91 -7.55 -12.30
N THR A 279 5.04 -7.26 -12.94
CA THR A 279 5.86 -6.09 -12.60
C THR A 279 5.05 -4.82 -12.87
N LYS A 280 5.12 -3.83 -11.96
CA LYS A 280 4.61 -2.49 -12.25
C LYS A 280 5.28 -2.05 -13.55
N LYS A 281 4.52 -1.85 -14.63
CA LYS A 281 5.07 -1.24 -15.86
C LYS A 281 5.46 0.18 -15.48
N GLU A 282 6.69 0.58 -15.80
CA GLU A 282 7.13 1.98 -15.75
C GLU A 282 6.13 2.81 -16.54
N SER A 283 5.30 3.56 -15.82
CA SER A 283 4.23 4.36 -16.38
C SER A 283 4.79 5.72 -16.77
N GLU A 284 5.54 5.78 -17.85
CA GLU A 284 5.85 7.01 -18.57
C GLU A 284 5.53 6.80 -20.04
N LYS A 285 4.24 6.92 -20.37
CA LYS A 285 3.89 7.72 -21.54
C LYS A 285 3.38 9.02 -20.98
N GLU A 286 4.25 10.03 -20.99
CA GLU A 286 3.83 11.43 -20.97
C GLU A 286 2.68 11.55 -21.98
N SER A 287 1.47 11.77 -21.48
CA SER A 287 0.44 12.35 -22.31
C SER A 287 0.88 13.79 -22.51
N ASP A 288 1.31 14.12 -23.73
CA ASP A 288 1.40 15.47 -24.26
C ASP A 288 0.02 16.14 -24.13
N ASP A 289 -0.34 16.59 -22.93
CA ASP A 289 -1.28 17.68 -22.77
C ASP A 289 -0.41 18.94 -22.81
N ALA A 290 -0.19 19.43 -24.04
CA ALA A 290 0.32 20.75 -24.29
C ALA A 290 -0.49 21.74 -23.43
N VAL A 291 0.22 22.46 -22.58
CA VAL A 291 -0.28 23.71 -22.00
C VAL A 291 -0.49 24.62 -23.21
N GLU A 292 -1.74 24.88 -23.56
CA GLU A 292 -2.07 26.03 -24.40
C GLU A 292 -1.67 27.26 -23.58
N ASP A 293 -0.48 27.78 -23.86
CA ASP A 293 -0.06 29.11 -23.46
C ASP A 293 -1.02 30.10 -24.13
N ASP A 294 -1.85 30.72 -23.31
CA ASP A 294 -2.70 31.86 -23.66
C ASP A 294 -1.79 33.10 -23.77
N GLU A 295 -0.98 33.15 -24.83
CA GLU A 295 -0.25 34.35 -25.26
C GLU A 295 -0.53 34.62 -26.75
N THR A 296 -1.45 35.55 -27.01
CA THR A 296 -1.44 36.41 -28.20
C THR A 296 -2.22 37.68 -27.85
N GLU A 297 -1.50 38.80 -27.66
CA GLU A 297 -1.50 39.97 -28.55
C GLU A 297 -2.85 40.73 -28.59
N GLU A 298 -2.95 42.05 -28.54
CA GLU A 298 -1.99 43.15 -28.62
C GLU A 298 -2.76 44.41 -28.25
N ALA A 299 -2.05 45.38 -27.68
CA ALA A 299 -2.51 46.75 -27.63
C ALA A 299 -2.75 47.28 -29.06
N LYS A 300 -3.91 47.88 -29.29
CA LYS A 300 -4.04 48.97 -30.27
C LYS A 300 -4.75 50.16 -29.63
N ALA A 301 -4.11 51.31 -29.86
CA ALA A 301 -4.56 52.65 -29.55
C ALA A 301 -5.94 52.98 -30.14
#